data_AF-A0A957LD80-F1
#
_entry.id   AF-A0A957LD80-F1
#
_cell.length_a   1.000
_cell.length_b   1.000
_cell.length_c   1.000
_cell.angle_alpha   90.00
_cell.angle_beta   90.00
_cell.angle_gamma   90.00
#
_symmetry.space_group_name_H-M   'P 1'
#
loop_
_entity.id
_entity.type
_entity.pdbx_description
1 polymer ?
#
loop_
_entity_poly.entity_id
_entity_poly.type
_entity_poly.pdbx_seq_one_letter_code
_entity_poly.pdbx_strand_id
1 'polypeptide(L)' 'GYAFTRDEMIEQGLGYTYVGLARTLDSHIKNIRRKIEPDHKSPLYIQTVYGIGYKLVGENS' A
#
# COMPACT_ATOMS: atom_id res chain seq x y z
N GLY A 1 -0.03 -3.21 14.65
CA GLY A 1 -0.32 -3.52 13.24
C GLY A 1 0.88 -3.16 12.40
N TYR A 2 1.47 -4.15 11.73
CA TYR A 2 2.70 -4.06 10.92
C TYR A 2 2.48 -3.20 9.67
N ALA A 3 3.46 -2.37 9.30
CA ALA A 3 3.46 -1.64 8.05
C ALA A 3 4.47 -2.30 7.11
N PHE A 4 4.04 -2.62 5.90
CA PHE A 4 4.92 -3.17 4.88
C PHE A 4 5.66 -2.02 4.20
N THR A 5 6.97 -2.16 4.08
CA THR A 5 7.80 -1.28 3.26
C THR A 5 7.46 -1.49 1.79
N ARG A 6 7.79 -0.49 0.96
CA ARG A 6 7.60 -0.60 -0.50
C ARG A 6 8.37 -1.77 -1.08
N ASP A 7 9.59 -2.00 -0.60
CA ASP A 7 10.44 -3.07 -1.08
C ASP A 7 9.86 -4.44 -0.74
N GLU A 8 9.36 -4.65 0.49
CA GLU A 8 8.66 -5.88 0.87
C GLU A 8 7.41 -6.12 0.01
N MET A 9 6.62 -5.08 -0.26
CA MET A 9 5.43 -5.21 -1.10
C MET A 9 5.77 -5.54 -2.56
N ILE A 10 6.87 -5.00 -3.09
CA ILE A 10 7.35 -5.30 -4.44
C ILE A 10 7.88 -6.73 -4.49
N GLU A 11 8.71 -7.12 -3.52
CA GLU A 11 9.28 -8.47 -3.44
C GLU A 11 8.18 -9.53 -3.34
N GLN A 12 7.23 -9.36 -2.41
CA GLN A 12 6.17 -10.36 -2.19
C GLN A 12 5.04 -10.29 -3.24
N GLY A 13 4.78 -9.12 -3.81
CA GLY A 13 3.67 -8.93 -4.76
C GLY A 13 4.05 -9.12 -6.23
N LEU A 14 5.28 -8.79 -6.61
CA LEU A 14 5.74 -8.75 -8.01
C LEU A 14 6.90 -9.71 -8.30
N GLY A 15 7.58 -10.25 -7.28
CA GLY A 15 8.58 -11.32 -7.43
C GLY A 15 9.98 -10.88 -7.86
N TYR A 16 10.22 -9.58 -8.10
CA TYR A 16 11.55 -9.05 -8.45
C TYR A 16 11.72 -7.60 -7.98
N THR A 17 12.87 -7.28 -7.38
CA THR A 17 13.22 -5.94 -6.93
C THR A 17 13.76 -5.11 -8.10
N TYR A 18 12.88 -4.35 -8.75
CA TYR A 18 13.31 -3.30 -9.68
C TYR A 18 13.07 -1.93 -9.03
N VAL A 19 14.14 -1.14 -8.89
CA VAL A 19 14.12 0.18 -8.23
C VAL A 19 13.06 1.13 -8.83
N GLY A 20 12.65 0.93 -10.09
CA GLY A 20 11.58 1.68 -10.74
C GLY A 20 10.15 1.27 -10.36
N LEU A 21 9.94 0.13 -9.69
CA LEU A 21 8.61 -0.39 -9.35
C LEU A 21 7.94 0.31 -8.17
N ALA A 22 8.68 1.09 -7.36
CA ALA A 22 8.09 1.83 -6.25
C ALA A 22 6.96 2.79 -6.71
N ARG A 23 7.13 3.48 -7.83
CA ARG A 23 6.07 4.34 -8.41
C ARG A 23 4.89 3.53 -8.97
N THR A 24 5.19 2.34 -9.50
CA THR A 24 4.18 1.40 -9.99
C THR A 24 3.35 0.86 -8.83
N LEU A 25 3.98 0.49 -7.72
CA LEU A 25 3.31 0.09 -6.47
C LEU A 25 2.37 1.19 -5.97
N ASP A 26 2.85 2.42 -5.86
CA ASP A 26 2.03 3.55 -5.41
C ASP A 26 0.79 3.74 -6.31
N SER A 27 0.94 3.53 -7.62
CA SER A 27 -0.16 3.58 -8.59
C SER A 27 -1.17 2.44 -8.37
N HIS A 28 -0.68 1.23 -8.08
CA HIS A 28 -1.55 0.10 -7.72
C HIS A 28 -2.31 0.37 -6.42
N ILE A 29 -1.65 0.87 -5.38
CA ILE A 29 -2.31 1.24 -4.12
C ILE A 29 -3.38 2.31 -4.36
N LYS A 30 -3.08 3.33 -5.17
CA LYS A 30 -4.06 4.36 -5.54
C LYS A 30 -5.28 3.78 -6.27
N ASN A 31 -5.08 2.77 -7.11
CA ASN A 31 -6.16 2.11 -7.84
C ASN A 31 -6.98 1.18 -6.93
N ILE A 32 -6.33 0.48 -5.99
CA ILE A 32 -7.00 -0.36 -5.01
C ILE A 32 -7.85 0.49 -4.07
N ARG A 33 -7.29 1.58 -3.51
CA ARG A 33 -8.04 2.52 -2.66
C ARG A 33 -9.29 3.05 -3.37
N ARG A 34 -9.19 3.38 -4.65
CA ARG A 34 -10.35 3.80 -5.46
C ARG A 34 -11.46 2.75 -5.60
N LYS A 35 -11.15 1.47 -5.43
CA LYS A 35 -12.11 0.37 -5.54
C LYS A 35 -12.70 -0.04 -4.19
N ILE A 36 -11.94 0.05 -3.11
CA ILE A 36 -12.31 -0.53 -1.81
C ILE A 36 -12.66 0.52 -0.75
N GLU A 37 -12.12 1.75 -0.86
CA GLU A 37 -12.37 2.80 0.13
C GLU A 37 -13.70 3.51 -0.18
N PRO A 38 -14.51 3.86 0.84
CA PRO A 38 -15.67 4.73 0.65
C PRO A 38 -15.27 6.11 0.13
N ASP A 39 -14.18 6.67 0.66
CA ASP A 39 -13.50 7.86 0.13
C ASP A 39 -12.00 7.60 0.02
N HIS A 40 -11.50 7.48 -1.21
CA HIS A 40 -10.08 7.22 -1.46
C HIS A 40 -9.15 8.40 -1.08
N LYS A 41 -9.69 9.61 -0.85
CA LYS A 41 -8.93 10.77 -0.35
C LYS A 41 -8.72 10.71 1.16
N SER A 42 -9.58 9.98 1.87
CA SER A 42 -9.52 9.72 3.30
C SER A 42 -9.56 8.20 3.57
N PRO A 43 -8.49 7.46 3.20
CA PRO A 43 -8.52 6.01 3.22
C PRO A 43 -8.59 5.44 4.65
N LEU A 44 -9.54 4.53 4.86
CA LEU A 44 -9.78 3.85 6.12
C LEU A 44 -9.04 2.51 6.18
N TYR A 45 -9.02 1.76 5.07
CA TYR A 45 -8.49 0.40 5.04
C TYR A 45 -7.00 0.31 4.74
N ILE A 46 -6.49 1.11 3.81
CA ILE A 46 -5.07 1.12 3.47
C ILE A 46 -4.49 2.47 3.85
N GLN A 47 -3.71 2.55 4.93
CA GLN A 47 -3.08 3.79 5.36
C GLN A 47 -1.65 3.92 4.86
N THR A 48 -1.25 5.16 4.55
CA THR A 48 0.14 5.48 4.20
C THR A 48 0.92 5.70 5.49
N VAL A 49 2.02 4.99 5.65
CA VAL A 49 3.01 5.27 6.70
C VAL A 49 4.19 5.96 6.03
N TYR A 50 4.25 7.29 6.16
CA TYR A 50 5.25 8.11 5.47
C TYR A 50 6.68 7.65 5.78
N GLY A 51 7.51 7.57 4.75
CA GLY A 51 8.88 7.06 4.85
C GLY A 51 9.00 5.54 4.96
N ILE A 52 7.90 4.81 5.16
CA ILE A 52 7.91 3.34 5.32
C ILE A 52 7.20 2.67 4.15
N GLY A 53 5.89 2.86 4.02
CA GLY A 53 5.08 2.19 3.01
C GLY A 53 3.61 2.20 3.37
N TYR A 54 2.98 1.02 3.44
CA TYR A 54 1.53 0.90 3.59
C TYR A 54 1.15 -0.10 4.67
N LYS A 55 0.06 0.22 5.37
CA LYS A 55 -0.51 -0.63 6.41
C LYS A 55 -1.97 -0.88 6.12
N LEU A 56 -2.38 -2.14 6.20
CA LEU A 56 -3.78 -2.49 6.20
C LEU A 56 -4.34 -2.32 7.62
N VAL A 57 -5.45 -1.59 7.71
CA VAL A 57 -6.16 -1.29 8.95
C VAL A 57 -7.55 -1.88 8.80
N GLY A 58 -7.75 -3.05 9.38
CA GLY A 58 -9.07 -3.66 9.55
C GLY A 58 -9.54 -3.47 10.99
N GLU A 59 -10.85 -3.51 11.21
CA GLU A 59 -11.45 -3.59 12.54
C GLU A 59 -10.93 -4.83 13.27
N ASN A 60 -9.88 -4.65 14.05
CA ASN A 60 -9.49 -5.49 15.17
C ASN A 60 -9.00 -4.53 16.25
N SER A 61 -9.96 -3.98 16.98
CA SER A 61 -9.81 -3.49 18.36
C SER A 61 -10.84 -4.22 19.20
#